data_AF-A0A8X7RNH7-F1
#
_entry.id   AF-A0A8X7RNH7-F1
#
_cell.length_a   1.000
_cell.length_b   1.000
_cell.length_c   1.000
_cell.angle_alpha   90.00
_cell.angle_beta   90.00
_cell.angle_gamma   90.00
#
_symmetry.space_group_name_H-M   'P 1'
#
loop_
_entity.id
_entity.type
_entity.pdbx_description
1 polymer ?
#
loop_
_entity_poly.entity_id
_entity_poly.type
_entity_poly.pdbx_seq_one_letter_code
_entity_poly.pdbx_strand_id
1 'polypeptide(L)'
;MAEKNATPLQPPQTQEDEEEKREMYAVWAVPEEDVEDRLRRLMEGLRSEFGGPPFDPHLTLVGPQKLTAGEAKLMFEAAYEGFKAYPATVDQVSAGTSYFQCVYVSLRHTVEVMNAAGHFMGHFKAFTGKLYVPHMSILYGDLTEEEKKKALEKASTLDSSLDDRSERKGLVIVEVKKKKGQYDMKLLAVDIPMASGPDQRLYLIGDEEGYKVGGGLISELRDPVVKAMAATKEFDNLDRIEEEEDAEREIQEAERKHCEEIEKLKKKSS
;
A
#
# COMPACT_ATOMS: atom_id res chain seq x y z
N MET A 1 -40.51 68.34 29.83
CA MET A 1 -39.94 67.06 30.31
C MET A 1 -40.15 66.07 29.19
N ALA A 2 -39.07 65.67 28.51
CA ALA A 2 -39.10 64.65 27.47
C ALA A 2 -37.90 63.74 27.70
N GLU A 3 -38.20 62.47 27.93
CA GLU A 3 -37.27 61.44 28.37
C GLU A 3 -36.28 61.07 27.26
N LYS A 4 -35.03 60.83 27.68
CA LYS A 4 -33.98 60.25 26.85
C LYS A 4 -34.29 58.77 26.63
N ASN A 5 -34.57 58.36 25.39
CA ASN A 5 -34.53 56.95 25.01
C ASN A 5 -33.16 56.65 24.39
N ALA A 6 -32.37 55.85 25.11
CA ALA A 6 -31.13 55.27 24.63
C ALA A 6 -31.45 54.18 23.59
N THR A 7 -30.77 54.24 22.45
CA THR A 7 -30.80 53.19 21.43
C THR A 7 -30.05 51.95 21.97
N PRO A 8 -30.63 50.74 21.95
CA PRO A 8 -29.90 49.54 22.34
C PRO A 8 -28.77 49.27 21.35
N LEU A 9 -27.55 49.08 21.86
CA LEU A 9 -26.44 48.54 21.09
C LEU A 9 -26.82 47.14 20.60
N GLN A 10 -26.87 46.95 19.28
CA GLN A 10 -26.92 45.60 18.72
C GLN A 10 -25.66 44.85 19.14
N PRO A 11 -25.77 43.60 19.62
CA PRO A 11 -24.59 42.78 19.85
C PRO A 11 -23.85 42.60 18.50
N PRO A 12 -22.50 42.52 18.52
CA PRO A 12 -21.76 42.25 17.31
C PRO A 12 -22.28 40.93 16.74
N GLN A 13 -22.65 40.94 15.45
CA GLN A 13 -22.92 39.71 14.73
C GLN A 13 -21.62 38.91 14.76
N THR A 14 -21.54 37.94 15.67
CA THR A 14 -20.59 36.85 15.55
C THR A 14 -20.85 36.27 14.17
N GLN A 15 -19.87 36.40 13.27
CA GLN A 15 -19.73 35.46 12.18
C GLN A 15 -19.81 34.09 12.84
N GLU A 16 -20.91 33.39 12.62
CA GLU A 16 -20.96 31.96 12.84
C GLU A 16 -19.81 31.43 12.01
N ASP A 17 -18.75 30.97 12.67
CA ASP A 17 -17.72 30.16 12.03
C ASP A 17 -18.46 28.99 11.40
N GLU A 18 -18.76 29.08 10.10
CA GLU A 18 -19.13 27.90 9.31
C GLU A 18 -17.93 26.97 9.43
N GLU A 19 -18.03 26.00 10.33
CA GLU A 19 -17.01 24.98 10.54
C GLU A 19 -16.76 24.32 9.19
N GLU A 20 -15.62 24.65 8.55
CA GLU A 20 -15.33 24.25 7.17
C GLU A 20 -15.52 22.72 7.06
N LYS A 21 -16.42 22.31 6.16
CA LYS A 21 -16.75 20.90 5.96
C LYS A 21 -15.48 20.09 5.68
N ARG A 22 -15.21 19.10 6.53
CA ARG A 22 -14.09 18.16 6.36
C ARG A 22 -14.57 16.86 5.74
N GLU A 23 -13.88 16.42 4.70
CA GLU A 23 -14.17 15.18 3.97
C GLU A 23 -12.92 14.31 3.93
N MET A 24 -13.07 13.05 3.50
CA MET A 24 -11.96 12.12 3.34
C MET A 24 -11.34 12.30 1.95
N TYR A 25 -10.05 12.62 1.91
CA TYR A 25 -9.27 12.78 0.68
C TYR A 25 -8.13 11.75 0.64
N ALA A 26 -7.95 11.09 -0.49
CA ALA A 26 -6.80 10.21 -0.75
C ALA A 26 -5.98 10.77 -1.91
N VAL A 27 -4.70 10.42 -1.99
CA VAL A 27 -3.82 10.81 -3.10
C VAL A 27 -3.40 9.60 -3.88
N TRP A 28 -3.63 9.65 -5.19
CA TRP A 28 -3.41 8.56 -6.11
C TRP A 28 -2.42 8.96 -7.21
N ALA A 29 -1.48 8.08 -7.52
CA ALA A 29 -0.77 8.10 -8.79
C ALA A 29 -1.59 7.31 -9.81
N VAL A 30 -1.76 7.90 -10.99
CA VAL A 30 -2.47 7.28 -12.11
C VAL A 30 -1.47 6.83 -13.17
N PRO A 31 -1.67 5.66 -13.80
CA PRO A 31 -0.82 5.19 -14.88
C PRO A 31 -0.95 6.06 -16.15
N GLU A 32 0.01 5.95 -17.07
CA GLU A 32 -0.11 6.58 -18.39
C GLU A 32 -1.26 5.97 -19.20
N GLU A 33 -1.82 6.73 -20.15
CA GLU A 33 -3.09 6.41 -20.85
C GLU A 33 -3.13 5.01 -21.47
N ASP A 34 -2.04 4.55 -22.09
CA ASP A 34 -1.95 3.23 -22.71
C ASP A 34 -1.96 2.09 -21.67
N VAL A 35 -1.27 2.29 -20.54
CA VAL A 35 -1.26 1.38 -19.40
C VAL A 35 -2.62 1.41 -18.68
N GLU A 36 -3.22 2.58 -18.52
CA GLU A 36 -4.54 2.78 -17.93
C GLU A 36 -5.61 2.00 -18.72
N ASP A 37 -5.63 2.14 -20.05
CA ASP A 37 -6.56 1.43 -20.92
C ASP A 37 -6.38 -0.08 -20.86
N ARG A 38 -5.12 -0.54 -20.79
CA ARG A 38 -4.81 -1.97 -20.64
C ARG A 38 -5.32 -2.49 -19.30
N LEU A 39 -5.07 -1.80 -18.19
CA LEU A 39 -5.57 -2.17 -16.88
C LEU A 39 -7.10 -2.13 -16.83
N ARG A 40 -7.74 -1.11 -17.42
CA ARG A 40 -9.21 -0.99 -17.44
C ARG A 40 -9.86 -2.18 -18.15
N ARG A 41 -9.28 -2.65 -19.27
CA ARG A 41 -9.72 -3.88 -19.97
C ARG A 41 -9.57 -5.14 -19.12
N LEU A 42 -8.43 -5.28 -18.42
CA LEU A 42 -8.20 -6.38 -17.48
C LEU A 42 -9.23 -6.38 -16.36
N MET A 43 -9.43 -5.22 -15.71
CA MET A 43 -10.38 -5.03 -14.62
C MET A 43 -11.81 -5.33 -15.06
N GLU A 44 -12.21 -4.87 -16.26
CA GLU A 44 -13.52 -5.19 -16.83
C GLU A 44 -13.68 -6.70 -17.09
N GLY A 45 -12.64 -7.35 -17.61
CA GLY A 45 -12.63 -8.80 -17.82
C GLY A 45 -12.83 -9.57 -16.53
N LEU A 46 -12.17 -9.17 -15.43
CA LEU A 46 -12.35 -9.76 -14.11
C LEU A 46 -13.75 -9.49 -13.56
N ARG A 47 -14.20 -8.23 -13.57
CA ARG A 47 -15.54 -7.86 -13.07
C ARG A 47 -16.67 -8.57 -13.79
N SER A 48 -16.55 -8.78 -15.10
CA SER A 48 -17.56 -9.47 -15.89
C SER A 48 -17.82 -10.92 -15.43
N GLU A 49 -16.82 -11.55 -14.79
CA GLU A 49 -16.89 -12.93 -14.32
C GLU A 49 -17.13 -13.03 -12.81
N PHE A 50 -16.51 -12.15 -12.03
CA PHE A 50 -16.51 -12.22 -10.56
C PHE A 50 -17.36 -11.13 -9.87
N GLY A 51 -17.91 -10.18 -10.63
CA GLY A 51 -18.67 -9.05 -10.09
C GLY A 51 -17.79 -7.92 -9.54
N GLY A 52 -18.35 -7.09 -8.65
CA GLY A 52 -17.65 -5.97 -8.02
C GLY A 52 -17.88 -4.60 -8.69
N PRO A 53 -17.65 -3.50 -7.96
CA PRO A 53 -17.88 -2.15 -8.47
C PRO A 53 -16.82 -1.75 -9.51
N PRO A 54 -17.17 -0.89 -10.49
CA PRO A 54 -16.19 -0.26 -11.36
C PRO A 54 -15.40 0.82 -10.60
N PHE A 55 -14.12 0.94 -10.91
CA PHE A 55 -13.22 2.00 -10.44
C PHE A 55 -12.06 2.17 -11.43
N ASP A 56 -11.41 3.32 -11.39
CA ASP A 56 -10.26 3.64 -12.24
C ASP A 56 -8.96 3.07 -11.66
N PRO A 57 -8.03 2.57 -12.47
CA PRO A 57 -6.77 2.02 -11.98
C PRO A 57 -5.90 3.11 -11.35
N HIS A 58 -5.48 2.88 -10.11
CA HIS A 58 -4.68 3.85 -9.35
C HIS A 58 -3.73 3.15 -8.37
N LEU A 59 -2.60 3.81 -8.07
CA LEU A 59 -1.69 3.48 -6.99
C LEU A 59 -1.87 4.49 -5.86
N THR A 60 -2.28 4.02 -4.69
CA THR A 60 -2.49 4.90 -3.52
C THR A 60 -1.15 5.35 -2.94
N LEU A 61 -0.85 6.65 -3.03
CA LEU A 61 0.34 7.26 -2.40
C LEU A 61 0.05 7.69 -0.96
N VAL A 62 -1.16 8.18 -0.71
CA VAL A 62 -1.65 8.58 0.62
C VAL A 62 -3.08 8.06 0.77
N GLY A 63 -3.32 7.30 1.84
CA GLY A 63 -4.66 6.83 2.19
C GLY A 63 -5.61 7.97 2.59
N PRO A 64 -6.88 7.67 2.87
CA PRO A 64 -7.87 8.68 3.26
C PRO A 64 -7.40 9.55 4.43
N GLN A 65 -7.46 10.87 4.28
CA GLN A 65 -7.15 11.89 5.28
C GLN A 65 -8.35 12.82 5.43
N LYS A 66 -8.72 13.12 6.68
CA LYS A 66 -9.84 14.03 6.98
C LYS A 66 -9.39 15.48 6.91
N LEU A 67 -9.70 16.16 5.82
CA LEU A 67 -9.21 17.52 5.51
C LEU A 67 -10.36 18.42 5.05
N THR A 68 -10.20 19.74 5.18
CA THR A 68 -11.04 20.68 4.44
C THR A 68 -10.60 20.70 2.97
N ALA A 69 -11.49 21.11 2.07
CA ALA A 69 -11.15 21.20 0.64
C ALA A 69 -9.96 22.15 0.38
N GLY A 70 -9.85 23.24 1.16
CA GLY A 70 -8.73 24.18 1.09
C GLY A 70 -7.41 23.56 1.54
N GLU A 71 -7.41 22.82 2.65
CA GLU A 71 -6.25 22.08 3.15
C GLU A 71 -5.77 21.04 2.12
N ALA A 72 -6.69 20.21 1.62
CA ALA A 72 -6.37 19.15 0.66
C ALA A 72 -5.73 19.71 -0.61
N LYS A 73 -6.31 20.79 -1.16
CA LYS A 73 -5.77 21.46 -2.35
C LYS A 73 -4.37 22.03 -2.10
N LEU A 74 -4.18 22.75 -0.99
CA LEU A 74 -2.89 23.37 -0.67
C LEU A 74 -1.78 22.34 -0.46
N MET A 75 -2.09 21.25 0.26
CA MET A 75 -1.13 20.16 0.47
C MET A 75 -0.80 19.44 -0.84
N PHE A 76 -1.80 19.20 -1.69
CA PHE A 76 -1.60 18.57 -2.99
C PHE A 76 -0.76 19.42 -3.93
N GLU A 77 -1.07 20.72 -4.06
CA GLU A 77 -0.29 21.65 -4.90
C GLU A 77 1.18 21.72 -4.44
N ALA A 78 1.42 21.79 -3.12
CA ALA A 78 2.77 21.78 -2.56
C ALA A 78 3.52 20.46 -2.81
N ALA A 79 2.82 19.32 -2.76
CA ALA A 79 3.42 18.01 -3.03
C ALA A 79 3.69 17.80 -4.53
N TYR A 80 2.82 18.32 -5.40
CA TYR A 80 2.90 18.16 -6.84
C TYR A 80 3.94 19.10 -7.48
N GLU A 81 4.26 20.23 -6.85
CA GLU A 81 5.26 21.16 -7.35
C GLU A 81 6.63 20.48 -7.54
N GLY A 82 7.08 20.38 -8.79
CA GLY A 82 8.34 19.73 -9.15
C GLY A 82 8.30 18.19 -9.15
N PHE A 83 7.16 17.57 -8.84
CA PHE A 83 6.97 16.12 -8.95
C PHE A 83 6.98 15.70 -10.43
N LYS A 84 7.66 14.60 -10.73
CA LYS A 84 7.78 14.07 -12.09
C LYS A 84 7.20 12.68 -12.17
N ALA A 85 6.68 12.34 -13.36
CA ALA A 85 6.35 10.96 -13.69
C ALA A 85 7.56 10.05 -13.44
N TYR A 86 7.27 8.84 -12.96
CA TYR A 86 8.27 7.88 -12.55
C TYR A 86 7.89 6.48 -13.02
N PRO A 87 8.89 5.63 -13.32
CA PRO A 87 8.60 4.26 -13.72
C PRO A 87 8.11 3.45 -12.53
N ALA A 88 7.12 2.59 -12.77
CA ALA A 88 6.72 1.53 -11.87
C ALA A 88 6.73 0.21 -12.63
N THR A 89 7.13 -0.86 -11.95
CA THR A 89 7.20 -2.20 -12.55
C THR A 89 6.34 -3.14 -11.75
N VAL A 90 5.48 -3.88 -12.45
CA VAL A 90 4.71 -4.96 -11.84
C VAL A 90 5.66 -6.04 -11.32
N ASP A 91 5.41 -6.48 -10.10
CA ASP A 91 6.10 -7.62 -9.50
C ASP A 91 5.29 -8.91 -9.73
N GLN A 92 4.03 -8.92 -9.28
CA GLN A 92 3.14 -10.06 -9.43
C GLN A 92 1.67 -9.66 -9.28
N VAL A 93 0.76 -10.51 -9.76
CA VAL A 93 -0.64 -10.47 -9.37
C VAL A 93 -0.82 -11.27 -8.09
N SER A 94 -1.52 -10.71 -7.11
CA SER A 94 -1.78 -11.36 -5.83
C SER A 94 -3.23 -11.13 -5.41
N ALA A 95 -3.69 -11.97 -4.49
CA ALA A 95 -5.00 -11.84 -3.88
C ALA A 95 -4.84 -11.60 -2.38
N GLY A 96 -5.72 -10.80 -1.81
CA GLY A 96 -5.75 -10.51 -0.39
C GLY A 96 -7.02 -11.00 0.27
N THR A 97 -7.26 -10.52 1.48
CA THR A 97 -8.30 -11.01 2.39
C THR A 97 -9.42 -10.00 2.59
N SER A 98 -9.18 -8.70 2.36
CA SER A 98 -10.22 -7.66 2.39
C SER A 98 -10.85 -7.41 1.02
N TYR A 99 -12.05 -6.86 1.06
CA TYR A 99 -12.80 -6.32 -0.06
C TYR A 99 -11.95 -5.44 -1.00
N PHE A 100 -11.20 -4.47 -0.44
CA PHE A 100 -10.41 -3.50 -1.23
C PHE A 100 -9.08 -4.07 -1.73
N GLN A 101 -8.66 -5.21 -1.22
CA GLN A 101 -7.44 -5.88 -1.66
C GLN A 101 -7.75 -7.31 -2.12
N CYS A 102 -8.91 -7.50 -2.77
CA CYS A 102 -9.37 -8.80 -3.23
C CYS A 102 -8.43 -9.39 -4.28
N VAL A 103 -8.24 -8.70 -5.42
CA VAL A 103 -7.19 -9.01 -6.39
C VAL A 103 -6.49 -7.72 -6.78
N TYR A 104 -5.16 -7.74 -6.75
CA TYR A 104 -4.34 -6.56 -7.00
C TYR A 104 -3.02 -6.95 -7.69
N VAL A 105 -2.41 -5.96 -8.32
CA VAL A 105 -1.07 -6.03 -8.87
C VAL A 105 -0.11 -5.39 -7.87
N SER A 106 0.84 -6.15 -7.34
CA SER A 106 1.91 -5.58 -6.51
C SER A 106 3.01 -4.98 -7.40
N LEU A 107 3.60 -3.88 -6.94
CA LEU A 107 4.69 -3.21 -7.66
C LEU A 107 6.02 -3.48 -6.98
N ARG A 108 7.11 -3.49 -7.77
CA ARG A 108 8.46 -3.57 -7.23
C ARG A 108 8.74 -2.37 -6.34
N HIS A 109 9.42 -2.61 -5.22
CA HIS A 109 9.84 -1.58 -4.27
C HIS A 109 11.08 -0.84 -4.79
N THR A 110 10.96 -0.19 -5.95
CA THR A 110 12.05 0.62 -6.50
C THR A 110 12.19 1.91 -5.71
N VAL A 111 13.35 2.56 -5.84
CA VAL A 111 13.62 3.82 -5.16
C VAL A 111 12.61 4.89 -5.57
N GLU A 112 12.21 4.90 -6.85
CA GLU A 112 11.25 5.85 -7.41
C GLU A 112 9.86 5.67 -6.81
N VAL A 113 9.34 4.43 -6.77
CA VAL A 113 8.01 4.11 -6.21
C VAL A 113 7.93 4.46 -4.73
N MET A 114 8.95 4.08 -3.95
CA MET A 114 8.98 4.34 -2.51
C MET A 114 9.18 5.82 -2.20
N ASN A 115 10.02 6.53 -2.97
CA ASN A 115 10.20 7.98 -2.80
C ASN A 115 8.95 8.76 -3.18
N ALA A 116 8.20 8.34 -4.20
CA ALA A 116 6.94 8.97 -4.56
C ALA A 116 5.95 8.94 -3.38
N ALA A 117 5.71 7.75 -2.80
CA ALA A 117 4.84 7.62 -1.64
C ALA A 117 5.37 8.40 -0.43
N GLY A 118 6.65 8.25 -0.11
CA GLY A 118 7.27 8.96 1.02
C GLY A 118 7.22 10.49 0.90
N HIS A 119 7.37 11.02 -0.32
CA HIS A 119 7.25 12.45 -0.62
C HIS A 119 5.83 12.95 -0.32
N PHE A 120 4.81 12.32 -0.88
CA PHE A 120 3.43 12.72 -0.64
C PHE A 120 3.01 12.49 0.82
N MET A 121 3.39 11.39 1.44
CA MET A 121 3.14 11.15 2.88
C MET A 121 3.78 12.23 3.76
N GLY A 122 4.97 12.71 3.40
CA GLY A 122 5.66 13.80 4.08
C GLY A 122 4.86 15.12 4.03
N HIS A 123 4.34 15.47 2.86
CA HIS A 123 3.52 16.68 2.68
C HIS A 123 2.17 16.60 3.41
N PHE A 124 1.51 15.45 3.34
CA PHE A 124 0.21 15.22 3.99
C PHE A 124 0.33 14.87 5.47
N LYS A 125 1.56 14.72 6.00
CA LYS A 125 1.86 14.27 7.37
C LYS A 125 1.17 12.93 7.71
N ALA A 126 0.96 12.10 6.70
CA ALA A 126 0.20 10.85 6.78
C ALA A 126 1.07 9.68 7.23
N PHE A 127 1.98 9.90 8.19
CA PHE A 127 2.83 8.84 8.71
C PHE A 127 2.05 7.95 9.66
N THR A 128 1.82 6.71 9.24
CA THR A 128 1.10 5.71 10.03
C THR A 128 2.03 4.79 10.84
N GLY A 129 3.35 4.92 10.65
CA GLY A 129 4.36 4.02 11.25
C GLY A 129 4.47 2.66 10.58
N LYS A 130 3.66 2.39 9.56
CA LYS A 130 3.56 1.13 8.84
C LYS A 130 4.40 1.15 7.56
N LEU A 131 4.82 -0.03 7.10
CA LEU A 131 5.55 -0.15 5.85
C LEU A 131 4.59 0.09 4.67
N TYR A 132 4.95 1.01 3.79
CA TYR A 132 4.20 1.22 2.56
C TYR A 132 4.34 0.03 1.61
N VAL A 133 3.21 -0.55 1.22
CA VAL A 133 3.14 -1.68 0.27
C VAL A 133 2.51 -1.19 -1.05
N PRO A 134 3.30 -0.93 -2.10
CA PRO A 134 2.78 -0.39 -3.35
C PRO A 134 2.00 -1.45 -4.13
N HIS A 135 0.71 -1.24 -4.29
CA HIS A 135 -0.18 -2.10 -5.05
C HIS A 135 -1.26 -1.30 -5.79
N MET A 136 -1.75 -1.85 -6.89
CA MET A 136 -2.92 -1.34 -7.61
C MET A 136 -4.00 -2.42 -7.63
N SER A 137 -5.15 -2.15 -7.04
CA SER A 137 -6.26 -3.09 -7.05
C SER A 137 -6.82 -3.24 -8.47
N ILE A 138 -7.16 -4.47 -8.85
CA ILE A 138 -7.76 -4.79 -10.16
C ILE A 138 -9.15 -5.43 -10.03
N LEU A 139 -9.52 -5.85 -8.82
CA LEU A 139 -10.87 -6.31 -8.47
C LEU A 139 -11.14 -6.01 -6.99
N TYR A 140 -12.33 -5.46 -6.71
CA TYR A 140 -12.87 -5.39 -5.36
C TYR A 140 -14.01 -6.38 -5.21
N GLY A 141 -14.12 -7.03 -4.05
CA GLY A 141 -15.21 -7.96 -3.76
C GLY A 141 -14.86 -9.00 -2.71
N ASP A 142 -15.90 -9.58 -2.12
CA ASP A 142 -15.77 -10.66 -1.14
C ASP A 142 -15.80 -12.01 -1.85
N LEU A 143 -14.64 -12.43 -2.34
CA LEU A 143 -14.47 -13.71 -3.04
C LEU A 143 -14.04 -14.80 -2.06
N THR A 144 -14.51 -16.02 -2.28
CA THR A 144 -13.95 -17.23 -1.66
C THR A 144 -12.53 -17.48 -2.13
N GLU A 145 -11.74 -18.27 -1.40
CA GLU A 145 -10.37 -18.64 -1.82
C GLU A 145 -10.36 -19.38 -3.17
N GLU A 146 -11.37 -20.19 -3.45
CA GLU A 146 -11.54 -20.84 -4.76
C GLU A 146 -11.82 -19.83 -5.88
N GLU A 147 -12.63 -18.80 -5.63
CA GLU A 147 -12.91 -17.73 -6.59
C GLU A 147 -11.69 -16.84 -6.79
N LYS A 148 -10.94 -16.50 -5.74
CA LYS A 148 -9.68 -15.75 -5.83
C LYS A 148 -8.67 -16.50 -6.69
N LYS A 149 -8.53 -17.82 -6.51
CA LYS A 149 -7.64 -18.63 -7.35
C LYS A 149 -8.04 -18.55 -8.82
N LYS A 150 -9.34 -18.67 -9.14
CA LYS A 150 -9.84 -18.52 -10.52
C LYS A 150 -9.61 -17.10 -11.06
N ALA A 151 -9.79 -16.08 -10.23
CA ALA A 151 -9.56 -14.69 -10.62
C ALA A 151 -8.09 -14.43 -10.93
N LEU A 152 -7.16 -15.01 -10.17
CA LEU A 152 -5.71 -14.96 -10.45
C LEU A 152 -5.37 -15.65 -11.79
N GLU A 153 -5.89 -16.86 -12.02
CA GLU A 153 -5.71 -17.60 -13.29
C GLU A 153 -6.31 -16.81 -14.48
N LYS A 154 -7.47 -16.18 -14.27
CA LYS A 154 -8.13 -15.34 -15.27
C LYS A 154 -7.33 -14.08 -15.57
N ALA A 155 -6.77 -13.42 -14.56
CA ALA A 155 -5.93 -12.24 -14.74
C ALA A 155 -4.70 -12.54 -15.60
N SER A 156 -4.02 -13.65 -15.31
CA SER A 156 -2.90 -14.18 -16.12
C SER A 156 -3.32 -14.49 -17.56
N THR A 157 -4.51 -15.04 -17.76
CA THR A 157 -5.03 -15.35 -19.11
C THR A 157 -5.37 -14.08 -19.90
N LEU A 158 -5.96 -13.07 -19.25
CA LEU A 158 -6.32 -11.80 -19.86
C LEU A 158 -5.07 -10.96 -20.18
N ASP A 159 -4.02 -11.12 -19.38
CA ASP A 159 -2.79 -10.37 -19.52
C ASP A 159 -1.57 -11.16 -19.04
N SER A 160 -1.01 -11.95 -19.96
CA SER A 160 0.16 -12.79 -19.68
C SER A 160 1.43 -12.01 -19.35
N SER A 161 1.45 -10.69 -19.59
CA SER A 161 2.59 -9.86 -19.22
C SER A 161 2.67 -9.57 -17.72
N LEU A 162 1.60 -9.85 -16.95
CA LEU A 162 1.60 -9.73 -15.50
C LEU A 162 2.29 -10.91 -14.80
N ASP A 163 2.53 -12.00 -15.54
CA ASP A 163 3.22 -13.20 -15.05
C ASP A 163 4.75 -13.08 -15.13
N ASP A 164 5.30 -11.87 -15.20
CA ASP A 164 6.75 -11.67 -15.11
C ASP A 164 7.24 -11.92 -13.67
N ARG A 165 7.17 -13.19 -13.24
CA ARG A 165 7.59 -13.76 -11.95
C ARG A 165 9.12 -13.74 -11.78
N SER A 166 9.78 -12.69 -12.27
CA SER A 166 11.22 -12.65 -12.43
C SER A 166 11.98 -12.17 -11.19
N GLU A 167 11.33 -11.62 -10.16
CA GLU A 167 12.03 -11.20 -8.93
C GLU A 167 11.75 -12.12 -7.75
N ARG A 168 12.36 -13.31 -7.80
CA ARG A 168 12.57 -14.07 -6.58
C ARG A 168 13.81 -13.53 -5.87
N LYS A 169 13.62 -12.95 -4.67
CA LYS A 169 14.72 -12.42 -3.85
C LYS A 169 15.59 -13.56 -3.33
N GLY A 170 16.83 -13.60 -3.78
CA GLY A 170 17.84 -14.56 -3.32
C GLY A 170 18.58 -14.10 -2.05
N LEU A 171 19.21 -15.04 -1.35
CA LEU A 171 20.09 -14.73 -0.23
C LEU A 171 21.54 -14.64 -0.70
N VAL A 172 22.28 -13.64 -0.22
CA VAL A 172 23.69 -13.47 -0.53
C VAL A 172 24.51 -13.64 0.74
N ILE A 173 25.49 -14.55 0.72
CA ILE A 173 26.37 -14.82 1.86
C ILE A 173 27.72 -14.13 1.62
N VAL A 174 28.11 -13.21 2.50
CA VAL A 174 29.36 -12.44 2.39
C VAL A 174 30.22 -12.68 3.63
N GLU A 175 31.48 -13.06 3.42
CA GLU A 175 32.50 -13.07 4.48
C GLU A 175 33.17 -11.69 4.56
N VAL A 176 33.27 -11.14 5.77
CA VAL A 176 33.99 -9.90 6.03
C VAL A 176 35.10 -10.16 7.04
N LYS A 177 36.36 -9.93 6.65
CA LYS A 177 37.54 -10.07 7.51
C LYS A 177 38.26 -8.73 7.66
N LYS A 178 38.58 -8.35 8.90
CA LYS A 178 39.42 -7.17 9.15
C LYS A 178 40.90 -7.55 9.13
N LYS A 179 41.67 -6.99 8.19
CA LYS A 179 43.12 -7.19 8.06
C LYS A 179 43.83 -5.85 8.13
N LYS A 180 44.70 -5.66 9.12
CA LYS A 180 45.54 -4.45 9.29
C LYS A 180 44.75 -3.12 9.20
N GLY A 181 43.54 -3.09 9.77
CA GLY A 181 42.68 -1.89 9.77
C GLY A 181 41.78 -1.74 8.55
N GLN A 182 41.93 -2.56 7.51
CA GLN A 182 41.09 -2.57 6.32
C GLN A 182 40.14 -3.78 6.32
N TYR A 183 38.96 -3.62 5.74
CA TYR A 183 37.99 -4.69 5.56
C TYR A 183 38.22 -5.40 4.21
N ASP A 184 38.38 -6.71 4.26
CA ASP A 184 38.44 -7.62 3.12
C ASP A 184 37.09 -8.34 3.04
N MET A 185 36.32 -8.08 1.98
CA MET A 185 34.98 -8.64 1.77
C MET A 185 35.02 -9.66 0.65
N LYS A 186 34.41 -10.83 0.87
CA LYS A 186 34.32 -11.90 -0.12
C LYS A 186 32.90 -12.39 -0.24
N LEU A 187 32.36 -12.32 -1.45
CA LEU A 187 31.09 -12.95 -1.78
C LEU A 187 31.33 -14.47 -1.83
N LEU A 188 30.65 -15.17 -0.94
CA LEU A 188 30.81 -16.60 -0.76
C LEU A 188 29.79 -17.34 -1.65
N ALA A 189 28.50 -17.22 -1.37
CA ALA A 189 27.45 -17.96 -2.06
C ALA A 189 26.21 -17.10 -2.33
N VAL A 190 25.41 -17.56 -3.29
CA VAL A 190 24.12 -16.98 -3.64
C VAL A 190 23.08 -18.10 -3.63
N ASP A 191 22.00 -17.91 -2.87
CA ASP A 191 20.81 -18.76 -2.95
C ASP A 191 19.85 -18.13 -3.96
N ILE A 192 19.60 -18.84 -5.06
CA ILE A 192 18.70 -18.45 -6.13
C ILE A 192 17.38 -19.18 -5.91
N PRO A 193 16.27 -18.45 -5.71
CA PRO A 193 15.01 -19.12 -5.52
C PRO A 193 14.52 -19.68 -6.86
N MET A 194 14.11 -20.95 -6.85
CA MET A 194 13.75 -21.67 -8.07
C MET A 194 12.25 -21.55 -8.37
N ALA A 195 11.87 -21.72 -9.64
CA ALA A 195 10.46 -21.66 -10.06
C ALA A 195 9.62 -22.83 -9.57
N SER A 196 10.28 -23.97 -9.40
CA SER A 196 9.72 -25.20 -8.89
C SER A 196 10.86 -26.01 -8.28
N GLY A 197 10.63 -26.63 -7.13
CA GLY A 197 11.66 -27.35 -6.39
C GLY A 197 12.39 -26.47 -5.37
N PRO A 198 13.39 -27.03 -4.65
CA PRO A 198 14.13 -26.29 -3.66
C PRO A 198 15.00 -25.19 -4.30
N ASP A 199 15.23 -24.11 -3.56
CA ASP A 199 16.16 -23.05 -3.93
C ASP A 199 17.54 -23.64 -4.29
N GLN A 200 18.17 -23.09 -5.32
CA GLN A 200 19.47 -23.53 -5.78
C GLN A 200 20.56 -22.65 -5.20
N ARG A 201 21.57 -23.26 -4.57
CA ARG A 201 22.76 -22.56 -4.11
C ARG A 201 23.88 -22.62 -5.13
N LEU A 202 24.44 -21.45 -5.45
CA LEU A 202 25.69 -21.32 -6.20
C LEU A 202 26.81 -20.87 -5.26
N TYR A 203 27.88 -21.65 -5.22
CA TYR A 203 29.11 -21.32 -4.51
C TYR A 203 30.06 -20.59 -5.45
N LEU A 204 30.38 -19.33 -5.13
CA LEU A 204 31.29 -18.50 -5.94
C LEU A 204 32.75 -18.67 -5.48
N ILE A 205 32.94 -18.93 -4.18
CA ILE A 205 34.25 -19.25 -3.58
C ILE A 205 34.07 -20.45 -2.64
N GLY A 206 34.82 -21.54 -2.88
CA GLY A 206 34.76 -22.78 -2.09
C GLY A 206 33.71 -23.79 -2.57
N ASP A 207 33.42 -24.79 -1.74
CA ASP A 207 32.41 -25.85 -1.91
C ASP A 207 31.55 -26.00 -0.64
N GLU A 208 30.54 -26.88 -0.63
CA GLU A 208 29.64 -27.07 0.52
C GLU A 208 30.38 -27.36 1.84
N GLU A 209 31.51 -28.06 1.81
CA GLU A 209 32.32 -28.35 3.00
C GLU A 209 33.04 -27.09 3.53
N GLY A 210 33.47 -26.20 2.63
CA GLY A 210 34.02 -24.88 2.98
C GLY A 210 33.07 -24.00 3.80
N TYR A 211 31.75 -24.20 3.69
CA TYR A 211 30.72 -23.46 4.46
C TYR A 211 30.40 -24.11 5.80
N LYS A 212 30.86 -25.33 6.03
CA LYS A 212 30.78 -26.02 7.33
C LYS A 212 31.97 -25.65 8.23
N VAL A 213 32.96 -24.91 7.72
CA VAL A 213 34.11 -24.41 8.49
C VAL A 213 33.63 -23.44 9.58
N GLY A 214 34.12 -23.62 10.81
CA GLY A 214 33.61 -22.89 11.98
C GLY A 214 32.43 -23.57 12.68
N GLY A 215 32.20 -24.87 12.44
CA GLY A 215 31.17 -25.67 13.11
C GLY A 215 29.79 -25.59 12.45
N GLY A 216 29.69 -25.18 11.19
CA GLY A 216 28.42 -25.09 10.48
C GLY A 216 27.58 -23.84 10.78
N LEU A 217 28.09 -22.88 11.56
CA LEU A 217 27.36 -21.68 11.99
C LEU A 217 26.67 -20.92 10.84
N ILE A 218 27.30 -20.83 9.67
CA ILE A 218 26.70 -20.18 8.48
C ILE A 218 25.51 -20.99 7.95
N SER A 219 25.61 -22.32 7.96
CA SER A 219 24.51 -23.21 7.60
C SER A 219 23.38 -23.13 8.63
N GLU A 220 23.71 -23.06 9.92
CA GLU A 220 22.75 -22.99 11.02
C GLU A 220 22.00 -21.66 11.08
N LEU A 221 22.66 -20.53 10.78
CA LEU A 221 22.04 -19.20 10.79
C LEU A 221 21.15 -18.95 9.58
N ARG A 222 21.34 -19.70 8.50
CA ARG A 222 20.60 -19.53 7.26
C ARG A 222 19.14 -19.89 7.39
N ASP A 223 18.83 -21.08 7.88
CA ASP A 223 17.44 -21.55 7.92
C ASP A 223 16.54 -20.66 8.81
N PRO A 224 17.02 -20.15 9.96
CA PRO A 224 16.36 -19.10 10.71
C PRO A 224 16.14 -17.82 9.91
N VAL A 225 17.09 -17.37 9.09
CA VAL A 225 16.94 -16.17 8.24
C VAL A 225 15.92 -16.41 7.13
N VAL A 226 15.95 -17.56 6.46
CA VAL A 226 14.97 -17.91 5.43
C VAL A 226 13.57 -18.03 6.04
N LYS A 227 13.45 -18.68 7.20
CA LYS A 227 12.20 -18.78 7.94
C LYS A 227 11.72 -17.42 8.44
N ALA A 228 12.62 -16.55 8.89
CA ALA A 228 12.29 -15.19 9.28
C ALA A 228 11.82 -14.37 8.07
N MET A 229 12.47 -14.47 6.90
CA MET A 229 12.03 -13.80 5.68
C MET A 229 10.65 -14.29 5.21
N ALA A 230 10.38 -15.61 5.32
CA ALA A 230 9.07 -16.17 5.03
C ALA A 230 8.01 -15.70 6.05
N ALA A 231 8.37 -15.68 7.34
CA ALA A 231 7.50 -15.21 8.41
C ALA A 231 7.26 -13.71 8.34
N THR A 232 8.23 -12.88 7.93
CA THR A 232 8.03 -11.44 7.69
C THR A 232 6.95 -11.24 6.62
N LYS A 233 6.94 -12.04 5.55
CA LYS A 233 5.85 -11.99 4.57
C LYS A 233 4.50 -12.41 5.18
N GLU A 234 4.48 -13.38 6.09
CA GLU A 234 3.26 -13.77 6.81
C GLU A 234 2.80 -12.69 7.80
N PHE A 235 3.73 -12.05 8.51
CA PHE A 235 3.45 -10.94 9.42
C PHE A 235 2.99 -9.70 8.65
N ASP A 236 3.64 -9.32 7.55
CA ASP A 236 3.19 -8.23 6.68
C ASP A 236 1.77 -8.49 6.17
N ASN A 237 1.42 -9.75 5.87
CA ASN A 237 0.06 -10.12 5.50
C ASN A 237 -0.93 -10.02 6.67
N LEU A 238 -0.53 -10.45 7.87
CA LEU A 238 -1.36 -10.39 9.09
C LEU A 238 -1.56 -8.97 9.58
N ASP A 239 -0.50 -8.17 9.62
CA ASP A 239 -0.54 -6.76 9.96
C ASP A 239 -1.53 -6.09 9.01
N ARG A 240 -1.38 -6.27 7.68
CA ARG A 240 -2.32 -5.76 6.67
C ARG A 240 -3.78 -6.14 6.92
N ILE A 241 -4.05 -7.37 7.36
CA ILE A 241 -5.39 -7.80 7.76
C ILE A 241 -5.90 -6.99 8.95
N GLU A 242 -5.07 -6.86 9.99
CA GLU A 242 -5.42 -6.09 11.20
C GLU A 242 -5.65 -4.60 10.88
N GLU A 243 -4.86 -4.02 9.96
CA GLU A 243 -5.04 -2.64 9.50
C GLU A 243 -6.38 -2.42 8.78
N GLU A 244 -6.79 -3.39 7.97
CA GLU A 244 -8.05 -3.34 7.23
C GLU A 244 -9.24 -3.48 8.20
N GLU A 245 -9.16 -4.37 9.19
CA GLU A 245 -10.17 -4.48 10.23
C GLU A 245 -10.33 -3.20 11.04
N ASP A 246 -9.23 -2.52 11.37
CA ASP A 246 -9.28 -1.24 12.06
C ASP A 246 -9.93 -0.14 11.21
N ALA A 247 -9.59 -0.05 9.92
CA ALA A 247 -10.18 0.91 9.00
C ALA A 247 -11.69 0.68 8.81
N GLU A 248 -12.13 -0.59 8.71
CA GLU A 248 -13.55 -0.94 8.63
C GLU A 248 -14.31 -0.56 9.90
N ARG A 249 -13.71 -0.79 11.09
CA ARG A 249 -14.29 -0.36 12.38
C ARG A 249 -14.49 1.15 12.44
N GLU A 250 -13.51 1.93 11.98
CA GLU A 250 -13.60 3.40 11.95
C GLU A 250 -14.70 3.90 11.01
N ILE A 251 -14.85 3.29 9.83
CA ILE A 251 -15.90 3.65 8.87
C ILE A 251 -17.28 3.36 9.46
N GLN A 252 -17.48 2.16 10.03
CA GLN A 252 -18.75 1.79 10.66
C GLN A 252 -19.11 2.72 11.82
N GLU A 253 -18.13 3.14 12.62
CA GLU A 253 -18.38 4.08 13.70
C GLU A 253 -18.77 5.47 13.19
N ALA A 254 -18.16 5.93 12.10
CA ALA A 254 -18.51 7.20 11.46
C ALA A 254 -19.92 7.17 10.87
N GLU A 255 -20.30 6.08 10.19
CA GLU A 255 -21.65 5.89 9.65
C GLU A 255 -22.72 5.84 10.74
N ARG A 256 -22.43 5.15 11.85
CA ARG A 256 -23.32 5.11 13.02
C ARG A 256 -23.54 6.51 13.59
N LYS A 257 -22.46 7.28 13.80
CA LYS A 257 -22.55 8.66 14.30
C LYS A 257 -23.37 9.54 13.34
N HIS A 258 -23.17 9.38 12.04
CA HIS A 258 -23.92 10.12 11.03
C HIS A 258 -25.42 9.77 11.04
N CYS A 259 -25.77 8.48 11.14
CA CYS A 259 -27.17 8.04 11.26
C CYS A 259 -27.85 8.61 12.52
N GLU A 260 -27.17 8.57 13.66
CA GLU A 260 -27.67 9.12 14.92
C GLU A 260 -27.92 10.64 14.84
N GLU A 261 -27.08 11.36 14.11
CA GLU A 261 -27.20 12.80 13.91
C GLU A 261 -28.39 13.15 13.01
N ILE A 262 -28.60 12.39 11.93
CA ILE A 262 -29.79 12.52 11.06
C ILE A 262 -31.08 12.25 11.85
N GLU A 263 -31.11 11.24 12.72
CA GLU A 263 -32.27 10.97 13.56
C GLU A 263 -32.56 12.10 14.56
N LYS A 264 -31.52 12.69 15.15
CA LYS A 264 -31.66 13.85 16.05
C LYS A 264 -32.22 15.07 15.31
N LEU A 265 -31.81 15.29 14.06
CA LEU A 265 -32.32 16.38 13.23
C LEU A 265 -33.79 16.15 12.85
N LYS A 266 -34.18 14.92 12.48
CA LYS A 266 -35.58 14.55 12.19
C LYS A 266 -36.50 14.71 13.40
N LYS A 267 -36.01 14.42 14.61
CA LYS A 267 -36.76 14.63 15.86
C LYS A 267 -36.86 16.10 16.29
N LYS A 268 -35.96 16.96 15.82
CA LYS A 268 -36.01 18.42 16.09
C LYS A 268 -36.88 19.19 15.09
N SER A 269 -37.20 18.58 13.94
CA SER A 269 -38.05 19.18 12.89
C SER A 269 -39.51 18.69 12.89
N SER A 270 -39.89 17.85 13.86
CA SER A 270 -41.27 17.47 14.19
C SER A 270 -41.69 18.09 15.52
#